data_AF-A0A7C1IZZ6-F1
#
_entry.id   AF-A0A7C1IZZ6-F1
#
_cell.length_a   1.000
_cell.length_b   1.000
_cell.length_c   1.000
_cell.angle_alpha   90.00
_cell.angle_beta   90.00
_cell.angle_gamma   90.00
#
_symmetry.space_group_name_H-M   'P 1'
#
loop_
_entity.id
_entity.type
_entity.pdbx_description
1 polymer ?
#
loop_
_entity_poly.entity_id
_entity_poly.type
_entity_poly.pdbx_seq_one_letter_code
_entity_poly.pdbx_strand_id
1 'polypeptide(L)'
;GYLRGHVYGYEALEDPAVERLLLAAWREAEAGVAEAYGVPREWLEAHATDLRRRFANRALGDTIIRLARDPLRKLAPEDRLVGAARLAERAGLAPDALAWAIAAAYRFDSLEDLIAAQLQERVATLGLAGALEAVSHIQPGEPLGQRVLDHYARLSRGEWP
;
A
#
# COMPACT_ATOMS: atom_id res chain seq x y z
N GLY A 1 -0.23 9.80 0.83
CA GLY A 1 -0.44 10.70 1.98
C GLY A 1 0.87 11.13 2.58
N TYR A 2 1.45 10.31 3.46
CA TYR A 2 2.60 10.69 4.30
C TYR A 2 3.80 11.24 3.52
N LEU A 3 4.27 10.52 2.52
CA LEU A 3 5.41 10.94 1.68
C LEU A 3 5.11 12.17 0.80
N ARG A 4 3.85 12.59 0.70
CA ARG A 4 3.41 13.82 0.01
C ARG A 4 3.20 14.99 0.99
N GLY A 5 3.44 14.80 2.28
CA GLY A 5 3.31 15.84 3.31
C GLY A 5 1.88 16.13 3.76
N HIS A 6 0.91 15.28 3.39
CA HIS A 6 -0.50 15.45 3.78
C HIS A 6 -0.70 15.06 5.25
N VAL A 7 -1.54 15.81 5.95
CA VAL A 7 -1.87 15.59 7.36
C VAL A 7 -3.10 14.70 7.49
N TYR A 8 -4.10 14.90 6.63
CA TYR A 8 -5.37 14.19 6.67
C TYR A 8 -5.60 13.28 5.46
N GLY A 9 -6.41 12.23 5.66
CA GLY A 9 -6.78 11.28 4.63
C GLY A 9 -7.49 11.93 3.45
N TYR A 10 -8.36 12.91 3.70
CA TYR A 10 -9.07 13.62 2.63
C TYR A 10 -8.13 14.47 1.76
N GLU A 11 -7.05 15.05 2.32
CA GLU A 11 -6.05 15.79 1.55
C GLU A 11 -5.31 14.85 0.61
N ALA A 12 -4.98 13.65 1.10
CA ALA A 12 -4.37 12.61 0.28
C ALA A 12 -5.31 12.09 -0.83
N LEU A 13 -6.63 12.15 -0.65
CA LEU A 13 -7.59 11.82 -1.70
C LEU A 13 -7.74 12.93 -2.75
N GLU A 14 -7.42 14.17 -2.41
CA GLU A 14 -7.47 15.32 -3.32
C GLU A 14 -6.18 15.48 -4.12
N ASP A 15 -5.12 14.77 -3.74
CA ASP A 15 -3.87 14.68 -4.48
C ASP A 15 -4.01 13.75 -5.70
N PRO A 16 -3.93 14.26 -6.93
CA PRO A 16 -4.20 13.45 -8.12
C PRO A 16 -3.28 12.23 -8.27
N ALA A 17 -2.05 12.29 -7.79
CA ALA A 17 -1.15 11.13 -7.90
C ALA A 17 -1.52 10.03 -6.90
N VAL A 18 -1.89 10.42 -5.68
CA VAL A 18 -2.31 9.48 -4.63
C VAL A 18 -3.68 8.89 -4.98
N GLU A 19 -4.60 9.70 -5.50
CA GLU A 19 -5.91 9.25 -5.93
C GLU A 19 -5.81 8.22 -7.06
N ARG A 20 -5.02 8.50 -8.10
CA ARG A 20 -4.80 7.56 -9.20
C ARG A 20 -4.26 6.22 -8.70
N LEU A 21 -3.24 6.25 -7.83
CA LEU A 21 -2.68 5.04 -7.22
C LEU A 21 -3.71 4.28 -6.38
N LEU A 22 -4.49 4.98 -5.56
CA LEU A 22 -5.49 4.34 -4.70
C LEU A 22 -6.53 3.60 -5.54
N LEU A 23 -7.07 4.25 -6.58
CA LEU A 23 -8.06 3.63 -7.45
C LEU A 23 -7.51 2.45 -8.24
N ALA A 24 -6.26 2.55 -8.72
CA ALA A 24 -5.60 1.44 -9.40
C ALA A 24 -5.35 0.25 -8.44
N ALA A 25 -4.86 0.52 -7.23
CA ALA A 25 -4.62 -0.51 -6.22
C ALA A 25 -5.93 -1.19 -5.75
N TRP A 26 -7.02 -0.42 -5.63
CA TRP A 26 -8.34 -0.98 -5.35
C TRP A 26 -8.82 -1.89 -6.47
N ARG A 27 -8.70 -1.49 -7.74
CA ARG A 27 -9.07 -2.35 -8.87
C ARG A 27 -8.28 -3.66 -8.88
N GLU A 28 -6.98 -3.61 -8.61
CA GLU A 28 -6.13 -4.81 -8.50
C GLU A 28 -6.61 -5.71 -7.35
N ALA A 29 -6.87 -5.14 -6.17
CA ALA A 29 -7.35 -5.87 -5.00
C ALA A 29 -8.74 -6.46 -5.20
N GLU A 30 -9.68 -5.70 -5.76
CA GLU A 30 -11.06 -6.13 -6.06
C GLU A 30 -11.05 -7.32 -7.01
N ALA A 31 -10.24 -7.28 -8.07
CA ALA A 31 -10.10 -8.39 -8.99
C ALA A 31 -9.56 -9.65 -8.29
N GLY A 32 -8.57 -9.50 -7.41
CA GLY A 32 -8.04 -10.59 -6.60
C GLY A 32 -9.07 -11.19 -5.63
N VAL A 33 -9.84 -10.34 -4.96
CA VAL A 33 -10.90 -10.76 -4.02
C VAL A 33 -12.06 -11.45 -4.76
N ALA A 34 -12.51 -10.89 -5.88
CA ALA A 34 -13.57 -11.48 -6.70
C ALA A 34 -13.19 -12.90 -7.14
N GLU A 35 -11.96 -13.08 -7.64
CA GLU A 35 -11.47 -14.39 -8.08
C GLU A 35 -11.34 -15.38 -6.92
N ALA A 36 -10.70 -14.98 -5.82
CA ALA A 36 -10.40 -15.89 -4.72
C ALA A 36 -11.63 -16.34 -3.92
N TYR A 37 -12.67 -15.49 -3.84
CA TYR A 37 -13.82 -15.73 -2.98
C TYR A 37 -15.15 -15.82 -3.73
N GLY A 38 -15.16 -15.68 -5.06
CA GLY A 38 -16.38 -15.74 -5.87
C GLY A 38 -17.37 -14.62 -5.57
N VAL A 39 -16.89 -13.46 -5.13
CA VAL A 39 -17.73 -12.30 -4.80
C VAL A 39 -18.05 -11.51 -6.07
N PRO A 40 -19.31 -11.05 -6.28
CA PRO A 40 -19.66 -10.23 -7.43
C PRO A 40 -18.85 -8.94 -7.50
N ARG A 41 -18.35 -8.60 -8.69
CA ARG A 41 -17.54 -7.39 -8.90
C ARG A 41 -18.34 -6.13 -8.61
N GLU A 42 -19.63 -6.10 -8.97
CA GLU A 42 -20.52 -4.96 -8.74
C GLU A 42 -20.67 -4.66 -7.25
N TRP A 43 -20.63 -5.70 -6.40
CA TRP A 43 -20.69 -5.53 -4.95
C TRP A 43 -19.42 -4.88 -4.41
N LEU A 44 -18.25 -5.29 -4.92
CA LEU A 44 -16.96 -4.73 -4.54
C LEU A 44 -16.83 -3.27 -4.99
N GLU A 45 -17.24 -2.96 -6.22
CA GLU A 45 -17.24 -1.59 -6.76
C GLU A 45 -18.16 -0.65 -5.96
N ALA A 46 -19.35 -1.12 -5.58
CA ALA A 46 -20.25 -0.37 -4.72
C ALA A 46 -19.65 -0.14 -3.33
N HIS A 47 -18.98 -1.16 -2.77
CA HIS A 47 -18.29 -1.06 -1.49
C HIS A 47 -17.13 -0.05 -1.53
N ALA A 48 -16.31 -0.08 -2.57
CA ALA A 48 -15.20 0.86 -2.77
C ALA A 48 -15.70 2.31 -2.95
N THR A 49 -16.80 2.50 -3.69
CA THR A 49 -17.44 3.80 -3.85
C THR A 49 -17.90 4.39 -2.51
N ASP A 50 -18.53 3.56 -1.65
CA ASP A 50 -18.91 4.00 -0.30
C ASP A 50 -17.69 4.29 0.60
N LEU A 51 -16.66 3.44 0.56
CA LEU A 51 -15.41 3.65 1.30
C LEU A 51 -14.76 4.98 0.92
N ARG A 52 -14.67 5.28 -0.38
CA ARG A 52 -14.13 6.55 -0.87
C ARG A 52 -14.90 7.74 -0.31
N ARG A 53 -16.25 7.68 -0.35
CA ARG A 53 -17.09 8.74 0.21
C ARG A 53 -16.81 8.96 1.70
N ARG A 54 -16.63 7.88 2.47
CA ARG A 54 -16.29 7.97 3.89
C ARG A 54 -14.90 8.56 4.12
N PHE A 55 -13.90 8.14 3.36
CA PHE A 55 -12.54 8.69 3.48
C PHE A 55 -12.44 10.16 3.06
N ALA A 56 -13.31 10.62 2.15
CA ALA A 56 -13.41 12.03 1.76
C ALA A 56 -14.13 12.91 2.79
N ASN A 57 -14.70 12.33 3.86
CA ASN A 57 -15.42 13.10 4.87
C ASN A 57 -14.46 13.92 5.75
N ARG A 58 -14.33 15.21 5.44
CA ARG A 58 -13.51 16.17 6.19
C ARG A 58 -13.86 16.24 7.68
N ALA A 59 -15.12 16.02 8.05
CA ALA A 59 -15.55 16.06 9.45
C ALA A 59 -14.97 14.92 10.31
N LEU A 60 -14.52 13.81 9.69
CA LEU A 60 -13.82 12.75 10.42
C LEU A 60 -12.41 13.16 10.84
N GLY A 61 -11.79 14.12 10.15
CA GLY A 61 -10.44 14.62 10.49
C GLY A 61 -9.39 13.51 10.58
N ASP A 62 -9.51 12.48 9.75
CA ASP A 62 -8.72 11.27 9.90
C ASP A 62 -7.26 11.50 9.49
N THR A 63 -6.34 11.49 10.45
CA THR A 63 -4.93 11.80 10.17
C THR A 63 -4.23 10.67 9.42
N ILE A 64 -3.32 11.03 8.51
CA ILE A 64 -2.45 10.10 7.80
C ILE A 64 -1.61 9.26 8.76
N ILE A 65 -1.09 9.83 9.85
CA ILE A 65 -0.30 9.09 10.84
C ILE A 65 -1.14 7.97 11.45
N ARG A 66 -2.38 8.26 11.87
CA ARG A 66 -3.31 7.24 12.39
C ARG A 66 -3.64 6.19 11.32
N LEU A 67 -3.93 6.61 10.10
CA LEU A 67 -4.22 5.71 8.98
C LEU A 67 -3.04 4.83 8.59
N ALA A 68 -1.80 5.32 8.71
CA ALA A 68 -0.57 4.65 8.32
C ALA A 68 0.08 3.81 9.43
N ARG A 69 -0.29 4.05 10.70
CA ARG A 69 0.23 3.36 11.89
C ARG A 69 0.26 1.83 11.78
N ASP A 70 1.23 1.21 12.43
CA ASP A 70 1.44 -0.25 12.46
C ASP A 70 1.76 -0.81 11.04
N PRO A 71 2.85 -0.32 10.41
CA PRO A 71 3.21 -0.70 9.06
C PRO A 71 3.66 -2.16 8.96
N LEU A 72 4.30 -2.74 9.98
CA LEU A 72 4.72 -4.15 9.97
C LEU A 72 3.52 -5.10 9.80
N ARG A 73 2.42 -4.87 10.53
CA ARG A 73 1.21 -5.68 10.35
C ARG A 73 0.63 -5.50 8.95
N LYS A 74 0.58 -4.28 8.42
CA LYS A 74 0.03 -4.02 7.06
C LYS A 74 0.87 -4.61 5.93
N LEU A 75 2.18 -4.73 6.16
CA LEU A 75 3.15 -5.35 5.27
C LEU A 75 3.23 -6.87 5.46
N ALA A 76 2.53 -7.45 6.43
CA ALA A 76 2.52 -8.89 6.63
C ALA A 76 1.90 -9.61 5.42
N PRO A 77 2.34 -10.85 5.11
CA PRO A 77 1.97 -11.56 3.87
C PRO A 77 0.47 -11.70 3.61
N GLU A 78 -0.33 -11.79 4.68
CA GLU A 78 -1.78 -12.04 4.62
C GLU A 78 -2.62 -10.78 4.95
N ASP A 79 -2.00 -9.61 5.19
CA ASP A 79 -2.73 -8.37 5.47
C ASP A 79 -2.95 -7.55 4.18
N ARG A 80 -3.56 -6.38 4.34
CA ARG A 80 -4.20 -5.57 3.30
C ARG A 80 -3.34 -5.08 2.15
N LEU A 81 -2.00 -5.11 2.27
CA LEU A 81 -1.11 -4.71 1.17
C LEU A 81 -0.57 -5.94 0.43
N VAL A 82 0.22 -6.76 1.12
CA VAL A 82 0.86 -7.93 0.49
C VAL A 82 -0.17 -9.00 0.15
N GLY A 83 -1.12 -9.28 1.05
CA GLY A 83 -2.18 -10.25 0.80
C GLY A 83 -3.03 -9.84 -0.40
N ALA A 84 -3.34 -8.55 -0.54
CA ALA A 84 -4.05 -8.02 -1.71
C ALA A 84 -3.23 -8.18 -3.00
N ALA A 85 -1.92 -7.90 -2.96
CA ALA A 85 -1.04 -8.09 -4.12
C ALA A 85 -0.98 -9.57 -4.53
N ARG A 86 -0.89 -10.49 -3.57
CA ARG A 86 -0.90 -11.94 -3.83
C ARG A 86 -2.24 -12.43 -4.39
N LEU A 87 -3.36 -11.88 -3.92
CA LEU A 87 -4.68 -12.16 -4.49
C LEU A 87 -4.77 -11.71 -5.94
N ALA A 88 -4.26 -10.52 -6.25
CA ALA A 88 -4.21 -10.02 -7.63
C ALA A 88 -3.32 -10.91 -8.53
N GLU A 89 -2.15 -11.35 -8.06
CA GLU A 89 -1.31 -12.32 -8.78
C GLU A 89 -2.05 -13.63 -9.05
N ARG A 90 -2.77 -14.17 -8.07
CA ARG A 90 -3.59 -15.38 -8.22
C ARG A 90 -4.72 -15.21 -9.26
N ALA A 91 -5.22 -13.99 -9.42
CA ALA A 91 -6.17 -13.63 -10.48
C ALA A 91 -5.52 -13.35 -11.85
N GLY A 92 -4.22 -13.62 -11.99
CA GLY A 92 -3.48 -13.43 -13.25
C GLY A 92 -3.14 -11.97 -13.56
N LEU A 93 -3.24 -11.06 -12.58
CA LEU A 93 -2.89 -9.66 -12.73
C LEU A 93 -1.48 -9.37 -12.20
N ALA A 94 -0.82 -8.39 -12.79
CA ALA A 94 0.40 -7.82 -12.23
C ALA A 94 0.03 -6.66 -11.28
N PRO A 95 0.26 -6.78 -9.96
CA PRO A 95 -0.18 -5.79 -8.96
C PRO A 95 0.78 -4.58 -8.88
N ASP A 96 0.76 -3.71 -9.89
CA ASP A 96 1.71 -2.59 -9.97
C ASP A 96 1.38 -1.46 -8.97
N ALA A 97 0.11 -1.08 -8.85
CA ALA A 97 -0.30 -0.03 -7.93
C ALA A 97 -0.21 -0.48 -6.47
N LEU A 98 -0.50 -1.75 -6.18
CA LEU A 98 -0.22 -2.35 -4.87
C LEU A 98 1.28 -2.42 -4.58
N ALA A 99 2.14 -2.68 -5.58
CA ALA A 99 3.59 -2.61 -5.40
C ALA A 99 4.07 -1.19 -5.05
N TRP A 100 3.50 -0.14 -5.65
CA TRP A 100 3.73 1.25 -5.22
C TRP A 100 3.31 1.50 -3.78
N ALA A 101 2.15 0.97 -3.37
CA ALA A 101 1.67 1.11 -2.00
C ALA A 101 2.59 0.40 -0.99
N ILE A 102 3.08 -0.80 -1.32
CA ILE A 102 4.06 -1.54 -0.52
C ILE A 102 5.37 -0.76 -0.43
N ALA A 103 5.91 -0.27 -1.56
CA ALA A 103 7.13 0.54 -1.58
C ALA A 103 6.98 1.82 -0.73
N ALA A 104 5.84 2.50 -0.82
CA ALA A 104 5.56 3.68 0.00
C ALA A 104 5.43 3.35 1.49
N ALA A 105 4.89 2.18 1.85
CA ALA A 105 4.80 1.71 3.22
C ALA A 105 6.19 1.41 3.82
N TYR A 106 7.11 0.84 3.04
CA TYR A 106 8.52 0.66 3.46
C TYR A 106 9.26 1.99 3.68
N ARG A 107 8.76 3.09 3.10
CA ARG A 107 9.28 4.45 3.31
C ARG A 107 8.59 5.22 4.44
N PHE A 108 7.62 4.62 5.13
CA PHE A 108 6.93 5.28 6.23
C PHE A 108 7.83 5.32 7.47
N ASP A 109 8.23 6.53 7.87
CA ASP A 109 9.23 6.79 8.92
C ASP A 109 8.72 7.73 10.02
N SER A 110 7.41 7.71 10.28
CA SER A 110 6.82 8.54 11.34
C SER A 110 7.45 8.26 12.70
N LEU A 111 8.02 9.29 13.33
CA LEU A 111 8.62 9.21 14.66
C LEU A 111 7.60 8.94 15.77
N GLU A 112 6.32 9.17 15.51
CA GLU A 112 5.22 8.90 16.44
C GLU A 112 4.82 7.42 16.48
N ASP A 113 5.35 6.59 15.57
CA ASP A 113 5.05 5.17 15.50
C ASP A 113 6.31 4.32 15.71
N LEU A 114 6.41 3.71 16.89
CA LEU A 114 7.50 2.80 17.24
C LEU A 114 7.61 1.62 16.25
N ILE A 115 6.51 1.18 15.64
CA ILE A 115 6.51 0.11 14.64
C ILE A 115 7.08 0.62 13.31
N ALA A 116 6.88 1.89 12.97
CA ALA A 116 7.55 2.51 11.83
C ALA A 116 9.06 2.63 12.08
N ALA A 117 9.48 3.02 13.29
CA ALA A 117 10.90 3.03 13.64
C ALA A 117 11.55 1.64 13.52
N GLN A 118 10.88 0.58 13.98
CA GLN A 118 11.34 -0.81 13.80
C GLN A 118 11.42 -1.22 12.33
N LEU A 119 10.47 -0.79 11.49
CA LEU A 119 10.52 -1.03 10.06
C LEU A 119 11.74 -0.35 9.42
N GLN A 120 11.99 0.92 9.76
CA GLN A 120 13.14 1.66 9.24
C GLN A 120 14.47 1.04 9.70
N GLU A 121 14.56 0.57 10.95
CA GLU A 121 15.73 -0.16 11.45
C GLU A 121 16.01 -1.44 10.65
N ARG A 122 14.96 -2.21 10.32
CA ARG A 122 15.09 -3.41 9.48
C ARG A 122 15.59 -3.06 8.08
N VAL A 123 15.04 -2.01 7.46
CA VAL A 123 15.49 -1.54 6.13
C VAL A 123 16.93 -1.07 6.18
N ALA A 124 17.34 -0.34 7.22
CA ALA A 124 18.71 0.13 7.40
C ALA A 124 19.71 -1.03 7.59
N THR A 125 19.30 -2.08 8.30
CA THR A 125 20.18 -3.21 8.65
C THR A 125 20.29 -4.25 7.54
N LEU A 126 19.16 -4.60 6.92
CA LEU A 126 19.06 -5.70 5.96
C LEU A 126 19.08 -5.22 4.49
N GLY A 127 18.97 -3.90 4.28
CA GLY A 127 18.53 -3.36 3.00
C GLY A 127 17.06 -3.67 2.73
N LEU A 128 16.49 -3.01 1.71
CA LEU A 128 15.09 -3.22 1.35
C LEU A 128 14.81 -4.67 0.93
N ALA A 129 15.72 -5.30 0.17
CA ALA A 129 15.57 -6.67 -0.29
C ALA A 129 15.44 -7.66 0.89
N GLY A 130 16.32 -7.57 1.88
CA GLY A 130 16.22 -8.42 3.08
C GLY A 130 15.00 -8.08 3.94
N ALA A 131 14.59 -6.81 4.00
CA ALA A 131 13.37 -6.41 4.70
C ALA A 131 12.08 -6.90 4.02
N LEU A 132 12.04 -7.01 2.68
CA LEU A 132 10.93 -7.60 1.93
C LEU A 132 10.75 -9.08 2.28
N GLU A 133 11.86 -9.82 2.31
CA GLU A 133 11.82 -11.23 2.66
C GLU A 133 11.40 -11.43 4.13
N ALA A 134 12.03 -10.69 5.06
CA ALA A 134 11.81 -10.88 6.49
C ALA A 134 10.44 -10.41 7.01
N VAL A 135 9.84 -9.38 6.40
CA VAL A 135 8.57 -8.79 6.87
C VAL A 135 7.39 -9.23 6.03
N SER A 136 7.56 -9.23 4.71
CA SER A 136 6.47 -9.41 3.76
C SER A 136 6.47 -10.79 3.09
N HIS A 137 7.51 -11.60 3.34
CA HIS A 137 7.74 -12.86 2.62
C HIS A 137 7.69 -12.65 1.09
N ILE A 138 8.23 -11.52 0.65
CA ILE A 138 8.38 -11.18 -0.77
C ILE A 138 9.83 -11.48 -1.14
N GLN A 139 10.02 -12.37 -2.10
CA GLN A 139 11.34 -12.74 -2.60
C GLN A 139 11.83 -11.64 -3.55
N PRO A 140 13.02 -11.04 -3.33
CA PRO A 140 13.52 -9.94 -4.16
C PRO A 140 13.59 -10.26 -5.66
N GLY A 141 13.82 -11.53 -6.00
CA GLY A 141 13.90 -12.00 -7.38
C GLY A 141 12.56 -12.28 -8.06
N GLU A 142 11.44 -12.30 -7.32
CA GLU A 142 10.13 -12.57 -7.91
C GLU A 142 9.51 -11.31 -8.54
N PRO A 143 8.50 -11.43 -9.42
CA PRO A 143 7.93 -10.28 -10.13
C PRO A 143 7.43 -9.15 -9.22
N LEU A 144 6.72 -9.46 -8.14
CA LEU A 144 6.28 -8.47 -7.15
C LEU A 144 7.47 -7.82 -6.44
N GLY A 145 8.47 -8.62 -6.03
CA GLY A 145 9.69 -8.13 -5.37
C GLY A 145 10.43 -7.11 -6.23
N GLN A 146 10.66 -7.43 -7.51
CA GLN A 146 11.32 -6.52 -8.45
C GLN A 146 10.57 -5.20 -8.60
N ARG A 147 9.24 -5.23 -8.77
CA ARG A 147 8.41 -4.01 -8.85
C ARG A 147 8.52 -3.14 -7.60
N VAL A 148 8.47 -3.76 -6.42
CA VAL A 148 8.57 -3.01 -5.16
C VAL A 148 9.95 -2.35 -5.01
N LEU A 149 11.02 -3.08 -5.36
CA LEU A 149 12.38 -2.53 -5.35
C LEU A 149 12.52 -1.33 -6.30
N ASP A 150 12.01 -1.46 -7.52
CA ASP A 150 12.04 -0.40 -8.53
C ASP A 150 11.26 0.84 -8.06
N HIS A 151 10.01 0.65 -7.62
CA HIS A 151 9.16 1.73 -7.14
C HIS A 151 9.73 2.41 -5.90
N TYR A 152 10.34 1.66 -4.99
CA TYR A 152 11.02 2.24 -3.83
C TYR A 152 12.20 3.12 -4.23
N ALA A 153 13.01 2.67 -5.20
CA ALA A 153 14.13 3.45 -5.73
C ALA A 153 13.64 4.75 -6.40
N ARG A 154 12.53 4.68 -7.15
CA ARG A 154 11.86 5.84 -7.75
C ARG A 154 11.36 6.82 -6.69
N LEU A 155 10.64 6.34 -5.67
CA LEU A 155 10.18 7.17 -4.55
C LEU A 155 11.34 7.84 -3.82
N SER A 156 12.49 7.17 -3.71
CA SER A 156 13.70 7.72 -3.08
C SER A 156 14.29 8.90 -3.87
N ARG A 157 14.04 8.96 -5.19
CA ARG A 157 14.40 10.08 -6.06
C ARG A 157 13.30 11.13 -6.20
N GLY A 158 12.17 10.96 -5.50
CA GLY A 158 11.01 11.86 -5.61
C GLY A 158 10.18 11.64 -6.89
N GLU A 159 10.37 10.52 -7.58
CA GLU A 159 9.59 10.16 -8.76
C GLU A 159 8.27 9.52 -8.33
N TRP A 160 7.16 10.15 -8.74
CA TRP A 160 5.80 9.68 -8.50
C TRP A 160 5.16 9.16 -9.80
N PRO A 161 4.20 8.23 -9.71
CA PRO A 161 3.42 7.76 -10.84
C PRO A 161 2.33 8.75 -11.32
#